data_AF-A0A0N0DBN7-F1
#
_entry.id   AF-A0A0N0DBN7-F1
#
_cell.length_a   1.000
_cell.length_b   1.000
_cell.length_c   1.000
_cell.angle_alpha   90.00
_cell.angle_beta   90.00
_cell.angle_gamma   90.00
#
_symmetry.space_group_name_H-M   'P 1'
#
loop_
_entity.id
_entity.type
_entity.pdbx_description
1 polymer ?
#
loop_
_entity_poly.entity_id
_entity_poly.type
_entity_poly.pdbx_seq_one_letter_code
_entity_poly.pdbx_strand_id
1 'polypeptide(L)' 'MSSDTESEERHLENGCWIYGRFYGSWKRGNYVCPIDSEELERLDIFHKCFLVARGEPFSAPIARYSLKIIDLGTGTGI' A
#
# COMPACT_ATOMS: atom_id res chain seq x y z
N MET A 1 25.80 -12.05 -3.86
CA MET A 1 24.65 -12.95 -3.74
C MET A 1 23.47 -12.09 -3.34
N SER A 2 22.61 -11.77 -4.32
CA SER A 2 21.39 -10.98 -4.10
C SER A 2 20.44 -11.87 -3.31
N SER A 3 20.14 -11.49 -2.07
CA SER A 3 19.09 -12.15 -1.29
C SER A 3 17.76 -11.71 -1.89
N ASP A 4 17.11 -12.62 -2.61
CA ASP A 4 15.73 -12.46 -3.01
C ASP A 4 14.91 -12.14 -1.76
N THR A 5 14.36 -10.93 -1.72
CA THR A 5 13.45 -10.53 -0.65
C THR A 5 12.12 -11.21 -0.94
N GLU A 6 11.97 -12.47 -0.53
CA GLU A 6 10.65 -13.07 -0.42
C GLU A 6 9.85 -12.19 0.53
N SER A 7 8.82 -11.51 0.00
CA SER A 7 7.88 -10.75 0.79
C SER A 7 7.17 -11.72 1.73
N GLU A 8 7.49 -11.66 3.02
CA GLU A 8 6.73 -12.43 4.02
C GLU A 8 5.25 -12.12 3.86
N GLU A 9 4.44 -13.12 3.51
CA GLU A 9 3.00 -12.96 3.38
C GLU A 9 2.44 -12.52 4.72
N ARG A 10 1.88 -11.30 4.78
CA ARG A 10 1.26 -10.79 6.00
C ARG A 10 0.10 -11.72 6.38
N HIS A 11 0.29 -12.50 7.43
CA HIS A 11 -0.75 -13.35 7.99
C HIS A 11 -1.77 -12.48 8.73
N LEU A 12 -2.90 -12.21 8.07
CA LEU A 12 -3.99 -11.44 8.64
C LEU A 12 -4.88 -12.38 9.47
N GLU A 13 -4.71 -12.34 10.79
CA GLU A 13 -5.43 -13.26 11.70
C GLU A 13 -6.91 -12.87 11.90
N ASN A 14 -7.27 -11.61 11.63
CA ASN A 14 -8.55 -11.03 12.02
C ASN A 14 -9.33 -10.44 10.82
N GLY A 15 -10.15 -11.28 10.18
CA GLY A 15 -11.00 -10.86 9.06
C GLY A 15 -12.02 -11.92 8.60
N CYS A 16 -12.71 -11.64 7.50
CA CYS A 16 -13.67 -12.55 6.89
C CYS A 16 -13.55 -12.56 5.37
N TRP A 17 -13.75 -13.73 4.78
CA TRP A 17 -13.83 -13.91 3.33
C TRP A 17 -15.27 -13.69 2.85
N ILE A 18 -15.44 -12.79 1.88
CA ILE A 18 -16.72 -12.47 1.26
C ILE A 18 -16.50 -12.43 -0.24
N TYR A 19 -17.23 -13.27 -0.99
CA TYR A 19 -17.11 -13.38 -2.46
C TYR A 19 -15.67 -13.55 -2.98
N GLY A 20 -14.85 -14.33 -2.26
CA GLY A 20 -13.46 -14.58 -2.65
C GLY A 20 -12.48 -13.45 -2.32
N ARG A 21 -12.93 -12.41 -1.61
CA ARG A 21 -12.10 -11.29 -1.16
C ARG A 21 -12.01 -11.24 0.36
N PHE A 22 -10.87 -10.81 0.90
CA PHE A 22 -10.64 -10.78 2.35
C PHE A 22 -10.87 -9.38 2.93
N TYR A 23 -11.64 -9.27 4.01
CA TYR A 23 -11.98 -8.01 4.66
C TYR A 23 -11.61 -8.03 6.13
N GLY A 24 -11.12 -6.91 6.66
CA GLY A 24 -10.79 -6.75 8.07
C GLY A 24 -12.02 -6.83 8.99
N SER A 25 -11.84 -7.41 10.18
CA SER A 25 -12.93 -7.54 11.17
C SER A 25 -13.13 -6.27 12.01
N TRP A 26 -12.08 -5.45 12.17
CA TRP A 26 -12.13 -4.21 12.94
C TRP A 26 -13.07 -3.20 12.27
N LYS A 27 -14.02 -2.65 13.04
CA LYS A 27 -14.94 -1.61 12.56
C LYS A 27 -15.64 -2.00 11.24
N ARG A 28 -16.06 -3.26 11.15
CA ARG A 28 -16.72 -3.87 9.99
C ARG A 28 -17.71 -2.91 9.32
N GLY A 29 -17.53 -2.66 8.02
CA GLY A 29 -18.34 -1.73 7.23
C GLY A 29 -17.76 -0.31 7.10
N ASN A 30 -16.83 0.11 7.96
CA ASN A 30 -16.17 1.42 7.80
C ASN A 30 -15.08 1.40 6.72
N TYR A 31 -14.42 0.25 6.52
CA TYR A 31 -13.51 0.03 5.40
C TYR A 31 -14.18 -0.95 4.44
N VAL A 32 -14.59 -0.44 3.27
CA VAL A 32 -15.38 -1.19 2.28
C VAL A 32 -14.52 -1.93 1.26
N CYS A 33 -13.22 -1.65 1.23
CA CYS A 33 -12.30 -2.31 0.32
C CYS A 33 -11.77 -3.62 0.93
N PRO A 34 -11.46 -4.61 0.08
CA PRO A 34 -10.73 -5.80 0.53
C PRO A 34 -9.30 -5.45 0.96
N ILE A 35 -8.62 -6.37 1.63
CA ILE A 35 -7.23 -6.25 2.13
C ILE A 35 -6.43 -7.51 1.79
N ASP A 36 -6.68 -8.08 0.62
CA ASP A 36 -5.99 -9.25 0.05
C ASP A 36 -4.87 -8.85 -0.92
N SER A 37 -4.12 -9.84 -1.42
CA SER A 37 -3.02 -9.65 -2.36
C SER A 37 -3.46 -9.02 -3.70
N GLU A 38 -4.65 -9.36 -4.18
CA GLU A 38 -5.21 -8.77 -5.40
C GLU A 38 -5.48 -7.26 -5.21
N GLU A 39 -5.99 -6.85 -4.04
CA GLU A 39 -6.15 -5.42 -3.76
C GLU A 39 -4.81 -4.70 -3.62
N LEU A 40 -3.80 -5.37 -3.06
CA LEU A 40 -2.45 -4.83 -2.96
C LEU A 40 -1.88 -4.52 -4.35
N GLU A 41 -1.98 -5.45 -5.30
CA GLU A 41 -1.56 -5.25 -6.69
C GLU A 41 -2.35 -4.11 -7.36
N ARG A 42 -3.66 -4.02 -7.11
CA ARG A 42 -4.50 -2.93 -7.61
C ARG A 42 -4.00 -1.57 -7.11
N LEU A 43 -3.56 -1.47 -5.86
CA LEU A 43 -3.01 -0.24 -5.28
C LEU A 43 -1.66 0.15 -5.90
N ASP A 44 -0.83 -0.82 -6.27
CA ASP A 44 0.45 -0.57 -6.96
C ASP A 44 0.24 0.00 -8.37
N ILE A 45 -0.72 -0.56 -9.12
CA ILE A 45 -1.12 -0.02 -10.43
C ILE A 45 -1.62 1.42 -10.26
N PHE A 46 -2.44 1.67 -9.24
CA PHE A 46 -2.99 2.99 -8.96
C PHE A 46 -1.90 4.01 -8.60
N HIS A 47 -0.92 3.61 -7.77
CA HIS A 47 0.27 4.41 -7.49
C HIS A 47 1.01 4.79 -8.79
N LYS A 48 1.21 3.82 -9.69
CA LYS A 48 1.88 4.06 -10.98
C LYS A 48 1.11 5.04 -11.86
N CYS A 49 -0.22 4.93 -11.92
CA CYS A 49 -1.06 5.88 -12.65
C CYS A 49 -0.83 7.32 -12.18
N PHE A 50 -0.72 7.55 -10.88
CA PHE A 50 -0.46 8.90 -10.35
C PHE A 50 0.94 9.41 -10.68
N LEU A 51 1.97 8.56 -10.60
CA LEU A 51 3.32 8.97 -10.99
C LEU A 51 3.36 9.42 -12.45
N VAL A 52 2.71 8.66 -13.35
CA VAL A 52 2.65 9.00 -14.78
C VAL A 52 1.86 10.30 -15.01
N ALA A 53 0.70 10.43 -14.36
CA ALA A 53 -0.16 11.61 -14.52
C ALA A 53 0.46 12.89 -13.96
N ARG A 54 1.21 12.80 -12.86
CA ARG A 54 1.82 13.96 -12.18
C ARG A 54 3.18 14.35 -12.74
N GLY A 55 3.92 13.42 -13.34
CA GLY A 55 5.30 13.63 -13.81
C GLY A 55 6.34 13.68 -12.69
N GLU A 56 6.00 14.29 -11.54
CA GLU A 56 6.87 14.38 -10.36
C GLU A 56 6.19 13.85 -9.09
N PRO A 57 6.94 13.18 -8.18
CA PRO A 57 6.38 12.58 -6.95
C PRO A 57 5.96 13.62 -5.91
N PHE A 58 6.51 14.83 -5.93
CA PHE A 58 6.23 15.88 -4.94
C PHE A 58 5.92 17.21 -5.62
N SER A 59 4.94 17.94 -5.10
CA SER A 59 4.58 19.26 -5.65
C SER A 59 5.42 20.40 -5.06
N ALA A 60 6.07 20.16 -3.91
CA ALA A 60 6.90 21.14 -3.24
C ALA A 60 8.40 20.86 -3.52
N PRO A 61 9.23 21.90 -3.72
CA PRO A 61 10.66 21.72 -3.85
C PRO A 61 11.24 21.19 -2.53
N ILE A 62 11.78 19.97 -2.55
CA ILE A 62 12.46 19.38 -1.40
C ILE A 62 13.91 19.84 -1.42
N ALA A 63 14.27 20.73 -0.49
CA ALA A 63 15.65 21.16 -0.33
C ALA A 63 16.52 19.99 0.17
N ARG A 64 17.71 19.82 -0.41
CA ARG A 64 18.66 18.72 -0.10
C ARG A 64 19.35 18.87 1.27
N TYR A 65 18.67 19.40 2.27
CA TYR A 65 19.12 19.34 3.66
C TYR A 65 18.75 17.97 4.24
N SER A 66 19.39 17.56 5.33
CA SER A 66 19.16 16.28 6.01
C SER A 66 17.78 16.22 6.68
N LEU A 67 16.73 16.13 5.87
CA LEU A 67 15.35 15.98 6.31
C LEU A 67 15.11 14.55 6.80
N LYS A 68 14.49 14.41 7.96
CA LYS A 68 13.95 13.14 8.45
C LYS A 68 12.45 13.15 8.15
N ILE A 69 12.01 12.26 7.28
CA ILE A 69 10.61 12.14 6.85
C ILE A 69 10.07 10.82 7.38
N ILE A 70 8.85 10.86 7.92
CA ILE A 70 8.09 9.67 8.30
C ILE A 70 6.78 9.69 7.50
N ASP A 71 6.54 8.61 6.75
CA ASP A 71 5.29 8.38 6.05
C ASP A 71 4.45 7.38 6.87
N LEU A 72 3.32 7.85 7.40
CA LEU A 72 2.41 7.03 8.19
C LEU A 72 1.25 6.58 7.31
N GLY A 73 1.13 5.26 7.13
CA GLY A 73 0.09 4.71 6.27
C GLY A 73 0.44 4.76 4.77
N THR A 74 1.71 4.52 4.44
CA THR A 74 2.25 4.47 3.06
C THR A 74 1.58 3.43 2.13
N GLY A 75 0.64 2.64 2.65
CA GLY A 75 -0.03 1.58 1.90
C GLY A 75 0.95 0.47 1.54
N THR A 76 1.21 0.31 0.24
CA THR A 76 2.13 -0.70 -0.29
C THR A 76 3.60 -0.33 -0.09
N GLY A 77 3.92 0.96 0.08
CA GLY A 77 5.26 1.44 0.40
C GLY A 77 6.24 1.52 -0.77
N ILE A 78 5.72 1.48 -2.00
CA ILE A 78 6.50 1.63 -3.24
C ILE A 78 6.40 3.02 -3.84
#